data_AF-A0A838PQI6-F1
#
_entry.id   AF-A0A838PQI6-F1
#
_cell.length_a   1.000
_cell.length_b   1.000
_cell.length_c   1.000
_cell.angle_alpha   90.00
_cell.angle_beta   90.00
_cell.angle_gamma   90.00
#
_symmetry.space_group_name_H-M   'P 1'
#
loop_
_entity.id
_entity.type
_entity.pdbx_description
1 polymer ?
#
loop_
_entity_poly.entity_id
_entity_poly.type
_entity_poly.pdbx_seq_one_letter_code
_entity_poly.pdbx_strand_id
1 'polypeptide(L)'
;MEAKVRPFRSEDARAAAALLYESAGGLYDRYAGSPRLARRALARALERDDTTASPDVVWVAELDGRVAGAMAAMPVDWWAMRSRGFLSVTLRAIPPWRWPAALWLYRTGSR
;
A
#
# COMPACT_ATOMS: atom_id res chain seq x y z
N MET A 1 -1.17 -2.97 -28.98
CA MET A 1 -1.18 -3.00 -27.51
C MET A 1 0.22 -2.64 -27.08
N GLU A 2 0.41 -1.40 -26.66
CA GLU A 2 1.69 -0.91 -26.18
C GLU A 2 1.70 -1.00 -24.66
N ALA A 3 2.70 -1.70 -24.11
CA ALA A 3 2.88 -1.85 -22.68
C ALA A 3 4.11 -1.09 -22.22
N LYS A 4 3.93 -0.24 -21.20
CA LYS A 4 5.02 0.54 -20.62
C LYS A 4 5.00 0.42 -19.11
N VAL A 5 6.15 0.17 -18.52
CA VAL A 5 6.37 0.30 -17.08
C VAL A 5 7.00 1.66 -16.81
N ARG A 6 6.46 2.42 -15.86
CA ARG A 6 6.95 3.76 -15.51
C ARG A 6 6.82 4.04 -14.01
N PRO A 7 7.56 5.03 -13.48
CA PRO A 7 7.34 5.50 -12.13
C PRO A 7 5.89 5.96 -11.92
N PHE A 8 5.42 5.77 -10.69
CA PHE A 8 4.13 6.27 -10.23
C PHE A 8 4.03 7.80 -10.34
N ARG A 9 2.82 8.28 -10.61
CA ARG A 9 2.43 9.70 -10.54
C ARG A 9 1.21 9.84 -9.64
N SER A 10 1.02 11.02 -9.04
CA SER A 10 -0.10 11.29 -8.14
C SER A 10 -1.48 11.04 -8.78
N GLU A 11 -1.61 11.27 -10.10
CA GLU A 11 -2.81 10.94 -10.88
C GLU A 11 -3.15 9.44 -10.91
N ASP A 12 -2.17 8.56 -10.72
CA ASP A 12 -2.35 7.12 -10.70
C ASP A 12 -2.88 6.61 -9.34
N ALA A 13 -2.87 7.43 -8.29
CA ALA A 13 -3.10 7.03 -6.89
C ALA A 13 -4.34 6.15 -6.72
N ARG A 14 -5.45 6.53 -7.35
CA ARG A 14 -6.71 5.79 -7.27
C ARG A 14 -6.61 4.40 -7.92
N ALA A 15 -6.02 4.32 -9.11
CA ALA A 15 -5.87 3.06 -9.83
C ALA A 15 -4.85 2.14 -9.15
N ALA A 16 -3.70 2.70 -8.75
CA ALA A 16 -2.67 1.97 -8.04
C ALA A 16 -3.16 1.42 -6.69
N ALA A 17 -3.89 2.22 -5.89
CA ALA A 17 -4.47 1.75 -4.63
C ALA A 17 -5.44 0.58 -4.83
N ALA A 18 -6.24 0.62 -5.89
CA ALA A 18 -7.16 -0.46 -6.23
C ALA A 18 -6.40 -1.73 -6.63
N LEU A 19 -5.43 -1.62 -7.55
CA LEU A 19 -4.63 -2.76 -8.02
C LEU A 19 -3.80 -3.40 -6.90
N LEU A 20 -3.16 -2.57 -6.06
CA LEU A 20 -2.44 -3.06 -4.88
C LEU A 20 -3.39 -3.77 -3.91
N TYR A 21 -4.59 -3.22 -3.67
CA TYR A 21 -5.59 -3.89 -2.85
C TYR A 21 -5.99 -5.25 -3.45
N GLU A 22 -6.31 -5.32 -4.74
CA GLU A 22 -6.72 -6.58 -5.37
C GLU A 22 -5.60 -7.64 -5.36
N SER A 23 -4.33 -7.24 -5.35
CA SER A 23 -3.20 -8.19 -5.26
C SER A 23 -3.12 -8.95 -3.93
N ALA A 24 -3.60 -8.36 -2.83
CA ALA A 24 -3.47 -8.93 -1.48
C ALA A 24 -4.59 -8.50 -0.53
N GLY A 25 -5.84 -8.38 -1.02
CA GLY A 25 -6.96 -7.76 -0.29
C GLY A 25 -7.19 -8.36 1.09
N GLY A 26 -7.16 -9.70 1.17
CA GLY A 26 -7.32 -10.41 2.44
C GLY A 26 -6.23 -10.10 3.48
N LEU A 27 -5.01 -9.76 3.06
CA LEU A 27 -3.95 -9.32 3.97
C LEU A 27 -4.28 -7.93 4.53
N TYR A 28 -4.61 -6.98 3.64
CA TYR A 28 -4.95 -5.61 4.06
C TYR A 28 -6.19 -5.58 4.94
N ASP A 29 -7.19 -6.42 4.68
CA ASP A 29 -8.39 -6.55 5.48
C ASP A 29 -8.11 -7.03 6.91
N ARG A 30 -7.11 -7.90 7.11
CA ARG A 30 -6.71 -8.32 8.46
C ARG A 30 -6.11 -7.16 9.25
N TYR A 31 -5.32 -6.30 8.61
CA TYR A 31 -4.71 -5.13 9.26
C TYR A 31 -5.71 -3.99 9.48
N ALA A 32 -6.46 -3.62 8.44
CA ALA A 32 -7.36 -2.48 8.47
C ALA A 32 -8.75 -2.82 9.02
N GLY A 33 -9.12 -4.09 8.96
CA GLY A 33 -10.33 -4.62 9.55
C GLY A 33 -11.60 -4.49 8.72
N SER A 34 -11.52 -3.90 7.54
CA SER A 34 -12.54 -3.97 6.49
C SER A 34 -11.95 -3.53 5.14
N PRO A 35 -12.53 -3.97 4.00
CA PRO A 35 -12.14 -3.54 2.66
C PRO A 35 -12.10 -2.02 2.48
N ARG A 36 -13.08 -1.33 3.07
CA ARG A 36 -13.18 0.14 2.97
C ARG A 36 -12.02 0.83 3.71
N LEU A 37 -11.66 0.33 4.89
CA LEU A 37 -10.56 0.89 5.68
C LEU A 37 -9.20 0.55 5.04
N ALA A 38 -9.06 -0.66 4.51
CA ALA A 38 -7.87 -1.11 3.78
C ALA A 38 -7.58 -0.22 2.57
N ARG A 39 -8.56 -0.01 1.69
CA ARG A 39 -8.43 0.86 0.53
C ARG A 39 -8.11 2.31 0.92
N ARG A 40 -8.71 2.81 2.01
CA ARG A 40 -8.41 4.16 2.53
C ARG A 40 -6.98 4.28 3.08
N ALA A 41 -6.48 3.25 3.75
CA ALA A 41 -5.10 3.21 4.25
C ALA A 41 -4.10 3.17 3.09
N LEU A 42 -4.36 2.34 2.07
CA LEU A 42 -3.54 2.25 0.85
C LEU A 42 -3.48 3.58 0.09
N ALA A 43 -4.62 4.23 -0.14
CA ALA A 43 -4.66 5.53 -0.81
C ALA A 43 -3.80 6.58 -0.08
N ARG A 44 -3.87 6.61 1.27
CA ARG A 44 -3.04 7.52 2.09
C ARG A 44 -1.57 7.14 2.12
N ALA A 45 -1.23 5.86 1.97
CA ALA A 45 0.16 5.41 1.93
C ALA A 45 0.85 5.88 0.64
N LEU A 46 0.12 5.91 -0.48
CA LEU A 46 0.57 6.45 -1.77
C LEU A 46 0.80 7.96 -1.78
N GLU A 47 0.33 8.68 -0.75
CA GLU A 47 0.53 10.13 -0.60
C GLU A 47 1.71 10.47 0.34
N ARG A 48 2.41 9.46 0.87
CA ARG A 48 3.50 9.64 1.83
C ARG A 48 4.81 9.13 1.28
N ASP A 49 5.91 9.69 1.77
CA ASP A 49 7.27 9.37 1.30
C ASP A 49 8.01 8.37 2.22
N ASP A 50 7.35 7.86 3.26
CA ASP A 50 7.96 7.03 4.31
C ASP A 50 7.32 5.65 4.48
N THR A 51 6.60 5.16 3.47
CA THR A 51 5.83 3.91 3.51
C THR A 51 6.29 2.88 2.48
N THR A 52 5.82 1.65 2.62
CA THR A 52 6.04 0.57 1.65
C THR A 52 5.26 0.75 0.36
N ALA A 53 4.39 1.76 0.29
CA ALA A 53 3.61 2.12 -0.90
C ALA A 53 3.86 3.58 -1.29
N SER A 54 5.03 4.12 -0.96
CA SER A 54 5.38 5.51 -1.28
C SER A 54 5.63 5.72 -2.78
N PRO A 55 5.38 6.94 -3.30
CA PRO A 55 5.57 7.26 -4.72
C PRO A 55 6.91 6.84 -5.31
N ASP A 56 7.98 6.95 -4.52
CA ASP A 56 9.36 6.69 -4.94
C ASP A 56 9.71 5.19 -5.06
N VAL A 57 8.88 4.30 -4.51
CA VAL A 57 9.03 2.85 -4.59
C VAL A 57 7.90 2.17 -5.37
N VAL A 58 6.93 2.94 -5.87
CA VAL A 58 5.80 2.42 -6.64
C VAL A 58 6.04 2.64 -8.13
N TRP A 59 5.84 1.57 -8.88
CA TRP A 59 5.86 1.54 -10.35
C TRP A 59 4.49 1.12 -10.86
N VAL A 60 4.11 1.68 -11.99
CA VAL A 60 2.85 1.33 -12.67
C VAL A 60 3.13 0.75 -14.05
N ALA A 61 2.33 -0.25 -14.41
CA ALA A 61 2.26 -0.76 -15.77
C ALA A 61 1.08 -0.12 -16.46
N GLU A 62 1.33 0.52 -17.60
CA GLU A 62 0.37 1.19 -18.44
C GLU A 62 0.14 0.38 -19.72
N LEU A 63 -1.13 0.18 -20.07
CA LEU A 63 -1.58 -0.42 -21.33
C LEU A 63 -2.48 0.58 -22.04
N ASP A 64 -2.09 1.01 -23.23
CA ASP A 64 -2.85 1.93 -24.09
C ASP A 64 -3.37 3.17 -23.31
N GLY A 65 -2.50 3.81 -22.51
CA GLY A 65 -2.82 5.00 -21.72
C GLY A 65 -3.51 4.75 -20.38
N ARG A 66 -3.74 3.49 -19.99
CA ARG A 66 -4.45 3.13 -18.75
C ARG A 66 -3.56 2.33 -17.81
N VAL A 67 -3.61 2.67 -16.53
CA VAL A 67 -2.94 1.89 -15.48
C VAL A 67 -3.59 0.51 -15.38
N ALA A 68 -2.83 -0.52 -15.71
CA ALA A 68 -3.26 -1.93 -15.71
C ALA A 68 -2.55 -2.75 -14.62
N GLY A 69 -1.45 -2.26 -14.08
CA GLY A 69 -0.70 -2.90 -12.99
C GLY A 69 -0.06 -1.87 -12.06
N ALA A 70 0.15 -2.26 -10.81
CA ALA A 70 0.90 -1.49 -9.82
C ALA A 70 1.78 -2.43 -9.02
N MET A 71 3.01 -2.01 -8.76
CA MET A 71 4.01 -2.77 -8.01
C MET A 71 4.73 -1.82 -7.06
N ALA A 72 4.76 -2.17 -5.78
CA ALA A 72 5.68 -1.56 -4.84
C ALA A 72 6.94 -2.44 -4.75
N ALA A 73 8.09 -1.88 -5.07
CA ALA A 73 9.36 -2.59 -5.07
C ALA A 73 10.44 -1.72 -4.41
N MET A 74 11.12 -2.30 -3.42
CA MET A 74 12.15 -1.60 -2.67
C MET A 74 13.21 -2.59 -2.15
N PRO A 75 14.44 -2.11 -1.89
CA PRO A 75 15.46 -2.89 -1.19
C PRO A 75 14.96 -3.40 0.17
N VAL A 76 15.38 -4.61 0.54
CA VAL A 76 14.91 -5.29 1.77
C VAL A 76 15.33 -4.56 3.04
N ASP A 77 16.46 -3.86 3.03
CA ASP A 77 16.96 -3.05 4.13
C ASP A 77 16.04 -1.85 4.46
N TRP A 78 15.22 -1.40 3.49
CA TRP A 78 14.24 -0.32 3.72
C TRP A 78 12.95 -0.82 4.36
N TRP A 79 12.72 -2.14 4.35
CA TRP A 79 11.47 -2.78 4.77
C TRP A 79 11.04 -2.34 6.16
N ALA A 80 11.90 -2.53 7.17
CA ALA A 80 11.53 -2.25 8.56
C ALA A 80 11.11 -0.79 8.80
N MET A 81 11.82 0.16 8.21
CA MET A 81 11.51 1.59 8.33
C MET A 81 10.19 1.92 7.65
N ARG A 82 10.01 1.51 6.39
CA ARG A 82 8.83 1.83 5.58
C ARG A 82 7.58 1.09 6.04
N SER A 83 7.70 -0.12 6.57
CA SER A 83 6.57 -0.84 7.17
C SER A 83 6.04 -0.16 8.42
N ARG A 84 6.89 0.53 9.21
CA ARG A 84 6.42 1.36 10.33
C ARG A 84 5.64 2.57 9.85
N GLY A 85 6.06 3.22 8.77
CA GLY A 85 5.30 4.31 8.13
C GLY A 85 3.93 3.83 7.65
N PHE A 86 3.88 2.69 6.95
CA PHE A 86 2.62 2.07 6.51
C PHE A 86 1.70 1.70 7.68
N LEU A 87 2.27 1.11 8.74
CA LEU A 87 1.54 0.80 9.97
C LEU A 87 0.97 2.07 10.61
N SER A 88 1.75 3.15 10.70
CA SER A 88 1.30 4.43 11.24
C SER A 88 0.08 4.99 10.48
N VAL A 89 0.10 4.92 9.15
CA VAL A 89 -1.05 5.30 8.30
C VAL A 89 -2.26 4.43 8.58
N THR A 90 -2.04 3.11 8.68
CA THR A 90 -3.11 2.14 8.92
C THR A 90 -3.76 2.37 10.29
N LEU A 91 -2.97 2.56 11.35
CA LEU A 91 -3.48 2.85 12.70
C LEU A 91 -4.29 4.15 12.73
N ARG A 92 -3.87 5.20 12.01
CA ARG A 92 -4.64 6.44 11.86
C ARG A 92 -5.92 6.29 11.02
N ALA A 93 -6.01 5.24 10.21
CA ALA A 93 -7.18 4.97 9.38
C ALA A 93 -8.24 4.12 10.10
N ILE A 94 -7.86 3.38 11.14
CA ILE A 94 -8.74 2.46 11.87
C ILE A 94 -9.11 2.98 13.27
N PRO A 95 -10.22 2.51 13.85
CA PRO A 95 -10.56 2.86 15.23
C PRO A 95 -9.52 2.37 16.25
N PRO A 96 -9.29 3.11 17.36
CA PRO A 96 -8.22 2.82 18.32
C PRO A 96 -8.35 1.45 19.01
N TRP A 97 -9.57 0.96 19.23
CA TRP A 97 -9.80 -0.38 19.80
C TRP A 97 -9.34 -1.53 18.88
N ARG A 98 -9.05 -1.27 17.60
CA ARG A 98 -8.51 -2.26 16.66
C ARG A 98 -6.98 -2.26 16.58
N TRP A 99 -6.32 -1.28 17.19
CA TRP A 99 -4.86 -1.17 17.16
C TRP A 99 -4.14 -2.39 17.72
N PRO A 100 -4.55 -3.00 18.86
CA PRO A 100 -3.85 -4.16 19.39
C PRO A 100 -3.75 -5.32 18.40
N ALA A 101 -4.84 -5.60 17.66
CA ALA A 101 -4.86 -6.65 16.64
C ALA A 101 -3.93 -6.33 15.46
N ALA A 102 -3.96 -5.10 14.96
CA ALA A 102 -3.07 -4.67 13.87
C ALA A 102 -1.59 -4.71 14.29
N LEU A 103 -1.28 -4.30 15.52
CA LEU A 103 0.08 -4.34 16.08
C LEU A 103 0.57 -5.78 16.30
N TRP A 104 -0.32 -6.68 16.72
CA TRP A 104 0.01 -8.10 16.89
C TRP A 104 0.32 -8.77 15.55
N LEU A 105 -0.49 -8.51 14.51
CA LEU A 105 -0.22 -8.97 13.14
C LEU A 105 1.11 -8.42 12.61
N TYR A 106 1.38 -7.13 12.84
CA TYR A 106 2.66 -6.54 12.44
C TYR A 106 3.86 -7.23 13.12
N ARG A 107 3.77 -7.52 14.42
CA ARG A 107 4.84 -8.20 15.16
C ARG A 107 5.04 -9.66 14.73
N THR A 108 3.98 -10.36 14.34
CA THR A 108 4.05 -11.75 13.91
C THR A 108 4.46 -11.90 12.44
N GLY A 109 4.14 -10.94 11.59
CA GLY A 109 4.53 -10.90 10.17
C GLY A 109 5.83 -10.17 9.86
N SER A 110 6.54 -9.64 10.87
CA SER A 110 7.86 -8.98 10.73
C SER A 110 9.04 -9.87 11.16
N ARG A 111 8.78 -11.16 11.40
CA ARG A 111 9.79 -12.21 11.54
C ARG A 111 9.91 -12.97 10.23
#